data_AF-A0A179U8S4-F1
#
_entry.id   AF-A0A179U8S4-F1
#
_cell.length_a   1.000
_cell.length_b   1.000
_cell.length_c   1.000
_cell.angle_alpha   90.00
_cell.angle_beta   90.00
_cell.angle_gamma   90.00
#
_symmetry.space_group_name_H-M   'P 1'
#
loop_
_entity.id
_entity.type
_entity.pdbx_description
1 polymer ?
#
loop_
_entity_poly.entity_id
_entity_poly.type
_entity_poly.pdbx_seq_one_letter_code
_entity_poly.pdbx_strand_id
1 'polypeptide(L)'
;MESIHRNIAQPRASLSPSKLSEDCFEGFREADTYASKEKPVTNSVVPILDDNVEDPKCVGGDYLFENLAPLTDGMLAQAKPDHFYSARPEQLDCQICNELSDHIIPSTQDDLPMVPNFFLEAKGPDESLAVATWQACYDGALEARGMHTLQSYQQDRSRSTYDNSAYTLMSIYHGGTLKLYTTHLTEPEGPGHCPEYIMTQLNTWGMTGNLETFQQGACAYRNARDWAKEKRDEFIRTANETHSKAQSQLLHLTSQSQTASEAAPTVNDSDVSMLSEYSNAQWSFAATTEEGEEEILNRNSKKPRVSSIGQGEGS
;
A
#
# COMPACT_ATOMS: atom_id res chain seq x y z
N MET A 1 -14.00 -11.87 5.10
CA MET A 1 -15.12 -11.12 4.49
C MET A 1 -16.32 -10.93 5.43
N GLU A 2 -16.85 -11.95 6.12
CA GLU A 2 -18.05 -11.78 6.98
C GLU A 2 -17.90 -10.72 8.08
N SER A 3 -16.70 -10.57 8.65
CA SER A 3 -16.39 -9.54 9.64
C SER A 3 -16.55 -8.12 9.09
N ILE A 4 -16.11 -7.88 7.84
CA ILE A 4 -16.21 -6.59 7.15
C ILE A 4 -17.68 -6.28 6.87
N HIS A 5 -18.43 -7.22 6.27
CA HIS A 5 -19.86 -7.03 5.99
C HIS A 5 -20.66 -6.73 7.26
N ARG A 6 -20.34 -7.40 8.38
CA ARG A 6 -20.98 -7.11 9.66
C ARG A 6 -20.65 -5.70 10.14
N ASN A 7 -19.40 -5.26 10.04
CA ASN A 7 -18.96 -3.95 10.52
C ASN A 7 -19.58 -2.80 9.69
N ILE A 8 -19.54 -2.88 8.36
CA ILE A 8 -20.09 -1.82 7.49
C ILE A 8 -21.61 -1.64 7.67
N ALA A 9 -22.33 -2.69 8.07
CA ALA A 9 -23.77 -2.65 8.29
C ALA A 9 -24.16 -2.16 9.71
N GLN A 10 -23.20 -1.92 10.61
CA GLN A 10 -23.53 -1.51 11.99
C GLN A 10 -24.11 -0.09 12.02
N PRO A 11 -25.24 0.12 12.72
CA PRO A 11 -25.78 1.47 12.92
C PRO A 11 -24.79 2.35 13.68
N ARG A 12 -24.59 3.59 13.21
CA ARG A 12 -23.66 4.54 13.82
C ARG A 12 -24.41 5.63 14.57
N ALA A 13 -24.07 5.83 15.84
CA ALA A 13 -24.74 6.82 16.69
C ALA A 13 -24.49 8.28 16.28
N SER A 14 -23.47 8.56 15.44
CA SER A 14 -23.24 9.88 14.83
C SER A 14 -24.23 10.18 13.70
N LEU A 15 -24.80 9.14 13.10
CA LEU A 15 -25.68 9.19 11.93
C LEU A 15 -27.11 8.75 12.31
N SER A 16 -27.44 8.75 13.60
CA SER A 16 -28.79 8.44 14.06
C SER A 16 -29.79 9.50 13.55
N PRO A 17 -31.07 9.15 13.35
CA PRO A 17 -32.10 10.09 12.89
C PRO A 17 -32.24 11.35 13.75
N SER A 18 -31.84 11.28 15.02
CA SER A 18 -31.82 12.41 15.97
C SER A 18 -30.64 13.37 15.82
N LYS A 19 -29.57 12.97 15.13
CA LYS A 19 -28.34 13.77 14.97
C LYS A 19 -28.09 14.21 13.54
N LEU A 20 -28.56 13.46 12.56
CA LEU A 20 -28.48 13.86 11.16
C LEU A 20 -29.75 14.61 10.77
N SER A 21 -29.63 15.92 10.57
CA SER A 21 -30.74 16.76 10.16
C SER A 21 -31.05 16.59 8.67
N GLU A 22 -32.29 16.87 8.31
CA GLU A 22 -32.70 17.03 6.90
C GLU A 22 -31.82 18.06 6.18
N ASP A 23 -31.41 19.13 6.89
CA ASP A 23 -30.52 20.17 6.35
C ASP A 23 -29.16 19.62 5.91
N CYS A 24 -28.58 18.65 6.65
CA CYS A 24 -27.33 18.00 6.23
C CYS A 24 -27.51 17.19 4.94
N PHE A 25 -28.65 16.50 4.80
CA PHE A 25 -28.96 15.74 3.60
C PHE A 25 -29.23 16.65 2.40
N GLU A 26 -29.95 17.76 2.60
CA GLU A 26 -30.16 18.73 1.52
C GLU A 26 -28.85 19.40 1.11
N GLY A 27 -27.97 19.74 2.07
CA GLY A 27 -26.62 20.22 1.78
C GLY A 27 -25.79 19.23 0.98
N PHE A 28 -25.91 17.93 1.25
CA PHE A 28 -25.28 16.88 0.42
C PHE A 28 -25.86 16.85 -1.00
N ARG A 29 -27.19 16.91 -1.15
CA ARG A 29 -27.84 16.91 -2.48
C ARG A 29 -27.44 18.14 -3.30
N GLU A 30 -27.37 19.31 -2.67
CA GLU A 30 -26.89 20.53 -3.30
C GLU A 30 -25.43 20.36 -3.75
N ALA A 31 -24.55 19.87 -2.87
CA ALA A 31 -23.15 19.62 -3.18
C ALA A 31 -22.98 18.66 -4.38
N ASP A 32 -23.70 17.53 -4.40
CA ASP A 32 -23.69 16.59 -5.52
C ASP A 32 -24.21 17.24 -6.82
N THR A 33 -25.31 17.98 -6.75
CA THR A 33 -25.92 18.65 -7.92
C THR A 33 -24.97 19.64 -8.59
N TYR A 34 -24.17 20.37 -7.81
CA TYR A 34 -23.23 21.36 -8.35
C TYR A 34 -21.84 20.77 -8.67
N ALA A 35 -21.55 19.53 -8.26
CA ALA A 35 -20.26 18.88 -8.46
C ALA A 35 -20.15 18.21 -9.85
N SER A 36 -19.82 19.01 -10.86
CA SER A 36 -19.73 18.54 -12.26
C SER A 36 -18.47 17.72 -12.61
N LYS A 37 -17.42 17.73 -11.78
CA LYS A 37 -16.12 17.10 -12.05
C LYS A 37 -15.51 16.55 -10.76
N GLU A 38 -14.45 15.74 -10.89
CA GLU A 38 -13.65 15.19 -9.78
C GLU A 38 -13.36 16.22 -8.67
N LYS A 39 -12.68 17.34 -8.98
CA LYS A 39 -12.29 18.34 -7.94
C LYS A 39 -13.48 18.91 -7.15
N PRO A 40 -14.58 19.37 -7.78
CA PRO A 40 -15.79 19.74 -7.05
C PRO A 40 -16.34 18.63 -6.15
N VAL A 41 -16.34 17.37 -6.61
CA VAL A 41 -16.78 16.23 -5.78
C VAL A 41 -15.88 16.09 -4.55
N THR A 42 -14.56 16.07 -4.75
CA THR A 42 -13.57 15.96 -3.68
C THR A 42 -13.65 17.11 -2.67
N ASN A 43 -13.97 18.33 -3.13
CA ASN A 43 -14.01 19.50 -2.26
C ASN A 43 -15.35 19.77 -1.58
N SER A 44 -16.46 19.23 -2.10
CA SER A 44 -17.81 19.56 -1.62
C SER A 44 -18.59 18.35 -1.11
N VAL A 45 -18.40 17.18 -1.71
CA VAL A 45 -19.11 15.95 -1.32
C VAL A 45 -18.31 15.16 -0.30
N VAL A 46 -17.03 14.90 -0.58
CA VAL A 46 -16.18 14.08 0.29
C VAL A 46 -16.11 14.59 1.73
N PRO A 47 -16.01 15.91 2.01
CA PRO A 47 -16.02 16.41 3.39
C PRO A 47 -17.30 16.07 4.15
N ILE A 48 -18.45 15.96 3.46
CA ILE A 48 -19.72 15.56 4.08
C ILE A 48 -19.73 14.06 4.42
N LEU A 49 -19.12 13.24 3.56
CA LEU A 49 -18.94 11.81 3.80
C LEU A 49 -17.97 11.55 4.95
N ASP A 50 -16.86 12.28 4.99
CA ASP A 50 -15.83 12.22 6.01
C ASP A 50 -16.33 12.65 7.38
N ASP A 51 -17.18 13.69 7.41
CA ASP A 51 -17.59 14.39 8.62
C ASP A 51 -16.36 14.89 9.39
N ASN A 52 -16.38 14.89 10.71
CA ASN A 52 -15.20 15.29 11.48
C ASN A 52 -14.12 14.19 11.44
N VAL A 53 -13.04 14.45 10.71
CA VAL A 53 -11.83 13.62 10.75
C VAL A 53 -11.02 13.95 12.01
N GLU A 54 -10.70 12.92 12.81
CA GLU A 54 -10.00 13.10 14.10
C GLU A 54 -8.57 13.62 13.96
N ASP A 55 -7.81 13.11 12.98
CA ASP A 55 -6.42 13.51 12.73
C ASP A 55 -6.20 13.81 11.24
N PRO A 56 -6.20 15.09 10.84
CA PRO A 56 -5.94 15.48 9.45
C PRO A 56 -4.57 15.03 8.92
N LYS A 57 -3.59 14.74 9.79
CA LYS A 57 -2.26 14.25 9.36
C LYS A 57 -2.30 12.79 8.88
N CYS A 58 -3.37 12.07 9.17
CA CYS A 58 -3.61 10.71 8.68
C CYS A 58 -4.34 10.70 7.34
N VAL A 59 -4.63 11.86 6.76
CA VAL A 59 -5.36 11.99 5.49
C VAL A 59 -4.41 12.46 4.40
N GLY A 60 -4.49 11.80 3.25
CA GLY A 60 -3.77 12.20 2.04
C GLY A 60 -4.70 12.22 0.84
N GLY A 61 -4.23 12.83 -0.25
CA GLY A 61 -4.96 12.90 -1.51
C GLY A 61 -4.23 13.79 -2.50
N ASP A 62 -4.49 13.59 -3.80
CA ASP A 62 -3.99 14.40 -4.91
C ASP A 62 -2.45 14.45 -5.05
N TYR A 63 -1.71 13.43 -4.57
CA TYR A 63 -0.26 13.29 -4.77
C TYR A 63 0.16 11.88 -5.23
N LEU A 64 1.30 11.83 -5.91
CA LEU A 64 1.82 10.60 -6.53
C LEU A 64 2.45 9.67 -5.49
N PHE A 65 2.20 8.37 -5.63
CA PHE A 65 2.83 7.34 -4.84
C PHE A 65 4.21 6.99 -5.44
N GLU A 66 5.15 7.94 -5.33
CA GLU A 66 6.43 7.88 -6.03
C GLU A 66 7.43 6.89 -5.40
N ASN A 67 7.27 6.60 -4.10
CA ASN A 67 8.22 5.77 -3.35
C ASN A 67 7.87 4.27 -3.40
N LEU A 68 6.63 3.92 -3.75
CA LEU A 68 6.21 2.53 -3.79
C LEU A 68 6.83 1.78 -4.97
N ALA A 69 7.31 0.57 -4.72
CA ALA A 69 7.75 -0.34 -5.77
C ALA A 69 6.62 -0.59 -6.77
N PRO A 70 6.88 -0.73 -8.08
CA PRO A 70 5.82 -1.03 -9.04
C PRO A 70 5.23 -2.43 -8.80
N LEU A 71 3.97 -2.65 -9.19
CA LEU A 71 3.37 -3.99 -9.28
C LEU A 71 3.70 -4.71 -10.59
N THR A 72 4.20 -3.96 -11.57
CA THR A 72 4.44 -4.41 -12.95
C THR A 72 5.88 -4.04 -13.38
N ASP A 73 6.15 -4.02 -14.68
CA ASP A 73 7.45 -3.66 -15.26
C ASP A 73 7.84 -2.17 -15.10
N GLY A 74 7.02 -1.39 -14.38
CA GLY A 74 7.24 0.04 -14.15
C GLY A 74 6.80 0.93 -15.31
N MET A 75 6.13 0.39 -16.33
CA MET A 75 5.58 1.20 -17.43
C MET A 75 4.24 1.86 -17.08
N LEU A 76 3.52 1.33 -16.08
CA LEU A 76 2.30 1.96 -15.59
C LEU A 76 2.62 3.25 -14.82
N ALA A 77 1.73 4.24 -14.97
CA ALA A 77 1.81 5.45 -14.18
C ALA A 77 1.69 5.12 -12.69
N GLN A 78 2.37 5.92 -11.86
CA GLN A 78 2.24 5.82 -10.41
C GLN A 78 0.81 6.14 -9.97
N ALA A 79 0.39 5.48 -8.90
CA ALA A 79 -0.91 5.72 -8.28
C ALA A 79 -1.01 7.18 -7.82
N LYS A 80 -2.21 7.74 -7.95
CA LYS A 80 -2.53 9.09 -7.49
C LYS A 80 -3.96 9.11 -6.95
N PRO A 81 -4.20 8.56 -5.76
CA PRO A 81 -5.55 8.49 -5.25
C PRO A 81 -6.12 9.87 -4.92
N ASP A 82 -7.42 10.05 -5.13
CA ASP A 82 -8.07 11.34 -4.90
C ASP A 82 -8.12 11.69 -3.40
N HIS A 83 -8.39 10.69 -2.56
CA HIS A 83 -8.50 10.84 -1.11
C HIS A 83 -8.25 9.50 -0.40
N PHE A 84 -7.55 9.50 0.72
CA PHE A 84 -7.27 8.28 1.47
C PHE A 84 -6.90 8.52 2.93
N TYR A 85 -6.95 7.44 3.70
CA TYR A 85 -6.67 7.41 5.13
C TYR A 85 -5.55 6.44 5.45
N SER A 86 -4.67 6.87 6.34
CA SER A 86 -3.34 6.34 6.52
C SER A 86 -2.87 6.52 7.98
N ALA A 87 -1.66 6.11 8.31
CA ALA A 87 -1.06 6.26 9.63
C ALA A 87 0.06 7.31 9.60
N ARG A 88 0.32 7.95 10.73
CA ARG A 88 1.46 8.87 10.83
C ARG A 88 2.78 8.09 10.94
N PRO A 89 3.88 8.59 10.33
CA PRO A 89 5.17 7.92 10.38
C PRO A 89 5.66 7.60 11.80
N GLU A 90 5.32 8.42 12.80
CA GLU A 90 5.78 8.22 14.18
C GLU A 90 5.08 7.05 14.91
N GLN A 91 4.06 6.44 14.30
CA GLN A 91 3.36 5.29 14.88
C GLN A 91 4.13 3.96 14.70
N LEU A 92 5.06 3.88 13.73
CA LEU A 92 5.84 2.69 13.43
C LEU A 92 7.32 2.96 13.74
N ASP A 93 8.02 1.94 14.24
CA ASP A 93 9.44 2.04 14.54
C ASP A 93 10.25 2.40 13.28
N CYS A 94 11.20 3.33 13.42
CA CYS A 94 11.92 3.89 12.30
C CYS A 94 12.74 2.85 11.52
N GLN A 95 13.21 1.78 12.17
CA GLN A 95 13.91 0.70 11.47
C GLN A 95 12.94 -0.07 10.57
N ILE A 96 11.73 -0.34 11.05
CA ILE A 96 10.68 -1.00 10.27
C ILE A 96 10.26 -0.10 9.10
N CYS A 97 10.08 1.20 9.33
CA CYS A 97 9.78 2.16 8.26
C CYS A 97 10.83 2.14 7.15
N ASN A 98 12.11 2.13 7.52
CA ASN A 98 13.21 2.09 6.56
C ASN A 98 13.28 0.76 5.80
N GLU A 99 13.09 -0.36 6.49
CA GLU A 99 13.13 -1.70 5.89
C GLU A 99 11.98 -1.94 4.90
N LEU A 100 10.79 -1.40 5.19
CA LEU A 100 9.58 -1.61 4.41
C LEU A 100 9.20 -0.41 3.52
N SER A 101 10.08 0.58 3.40
CA SER A 101 9.78 1.90 2.83
C SER A 101 9.08 1.84 1.46
N ASP A 102 9.62 1.04 0.55
CA ASP A 102 9.12 0.86 -0.82
C ASP A 102 7.79 0.08 -0.92
N HIS A 103 7.28 -0.42 0.20
CA HIS A 103 6.00 -1.14 0.26
C HIS A 103 4.92 -0.39 1.02
N ILE A 104 5.28 0.43 2.02
CA ILE A 104 4.31 1.03 2.94
C ILE A 104 4.36 2.55 2.99
N ILE A 105 5.38 3.20 2.43
CA ILE A 105 5.50 4.67 2.46
C ILE A 105 5.21 5.19 1.06
N PRO A 106 4.08 5.87 0.83
CA PRO A 106 3.70 6.32 -0.51
C PRO A 106 4.63 7.37 -1.12
N SER A 107 5.18 8.27 -0.30
CA SER A 107 5.98 9.42 -0.74
C SER A 107 7.27 9.54 0.06
N THR A 108 8.32 10.06 -0.55
CA THR A 108 9.61 10.34 0.12
C THR A 108 9.59 11.61 0.97
N GLN A 109 8.46 12.31 1.06
CA GLN A 109 8.31 13.47 1.94
C GLN A 109 8.03 13.00 3.38
N ASP A 110 8.90 13.38 4.32
CA ASP A 110 8.90 12.87 5.70
C ASP A 110 7.64 13.20 6.52
N ASP A 111 6.86 14.22 6.12
CA ASP A 111 5.67 14.67 6.82
C ASP A 111 4.37 14.04 6.31
N LEU A 112 4.42 13.27 5.21
CA LEU A 112 3.27 12.60 4.64
C LEU A 112 2.99 11.25 5.32
N PRO A 113 1.71 10.81 5.34
CA PRO A 113 1.35 9.59 6.04
C PRO A 113 1.77 8.32 5.30
N MET A 114 1.83 7.21 6.04
CA MET A 114 2.28 5.88 5.60
C MET A 114 1.24 4.79 5.89
N VAL A 115 1.34 3.68 5.17
CA VAL A 115 0.45 2.51 5.27
C VAL A 115 -1.02 2.90 5.00
N PRO A 116 -1.35 3.59 3.89
CA PRO A 116 -2.75 3.86 3.59
C PRO A 116 -3.50 2.55 3.30
N ASN A 117 -4.73 2.40 3.81
CA ASN A 117 -5.52 1.18 3.60
C ASN A 117 -7.03 1.42 3.46
N PHE A 118 -7.44 2.68 3.36
CA PHE A 118 -8.79 3.06 2.98
C PHE A 118 -8.73 4.25 2.03
N PHE A 119 -9.38 4.13 0.87
CA PHE A 119 -9.29 5.09 -0.23
C PHE A 119 -10.67 5.48 -0.73
N LEU A 120 -10.76 6.64 -1.35
CA LEU A 120 -11.93 7.13 -2.07
C LEU A 120 -11.49 7.73 -3.40
N GLU A 121 -11.94 7.11 -4.50
CA GLU A 121 -11.90 7.69 -5.84
C GLU A 121 -13.19 8.47 -6.08
N ALA A 122 -13.05 9.77 -6.35
CA ALA A 122 -14.17 10.65 -6.63
C ALA A 122 -14.21 10.92 -8.13
N LYS A 123 -15.38 10.78 -8.75
CA LYS A 123 -15.56 11.16 -10.15
C LYS A 123 -16.82 11.98 -10.34
N GLY A 124 -16.73 12.96 -11.23
CA GLY A 124 -17.89 13.74 -11.67
C GLY A 124 -18.91 12.87 -12.40
N PRO A 125 -20.18 13.30 -12.50
CA PRO A 125 -21.24 12.50 -13.12
C PRO A 125 -20.95 12.12 -14.58
N ASP A 126 -20.25 12.98 -15.32
CA ASP A 126 -19.90 12.77 -16.72
C ASP A 126 -18.57 12.03 -16.93
N GLU A 127 -17.83 11.75 -15.85
CA GLU A 127 -16.55 11.06 -15.91
C GLU A 127 -16.74 9.53 -15.93
N SER A 128 -15.68 8.82 -16.31
CA SER A 128 -15.74 7.37 -16.51
C SER A 128 -15.64 6.60 -15.19
N LEU A 129 -16.76 6.00 -14.79
CA LEU A 129 -16.79 5.03 -13.69
C LEU A 129 -15.83 3.84 -13.92
N ALA A 130 -15.59 3.46 -15.19
CA ALA A 130 -14.63 2.40 -15.51
C ALA A 130 -13.20 2.81 -15.15
N VAL A 131 -12.82 4.06 -15.42
CA VAL A 131 -11.51 4.60 -15.03
C VAL A 131 -11.37 4.61 -13.50
N ALA A 132 -12.40 5.09 -12.77
CA ALA A 132 -12.41 5.05 -11.31
C ALA A 132 -12.22 3.63 -10.76
N THR A 133 -12.86 2.65 -11.40
CA THR A 133 -12.76 1.23 -11.00
C THR A 133 -11.36 0.68 -11.26
N TRP A 134 -10.69 1.09 -12.34
CA TRP A 134 -9.30 0.70 -12.60
C TRP A 134 -8.32 1.35 -11.63
N GLN A 135 -8.49 2.64 -11.33
CA GLN A 135 -7.70 3.34 -10.31
C GLN A 135 -7.86 2.66 -8.95
N ALA A 136 -9.11 2.45 -8.51
CA ALA A 136 -9.41 1.77 -7.26
C ALA A 136 -8.80 0.34 -7.21
N CYS A 137 -8.81 -0.39 -8.33
CA CYS A 137 -8.19 -1.70 -8.40
C CYS A 137 -6.66 -1.62 -8.20
N TYR A 138 -6.01 -0.69 -8.90
CA TYR A 138 -4.56 -0.53 -8.87
C TYR A 138 -4.06 -0.04 -7.51
N ASP A 139 -4.68 1.00 -6.97
CA ASP A 139 -4.34 1.58 -5.66
C ASP A 139 -4.60 0.54 -4.55
N GLY A 140 -5.73 -0.17 -4.63
CA GLY A 140 -6.06 -1.24 -3.70
C GLY A 140 -5.06 -2.40 -3.75
N ALA A 141 -4.50 -2.72 -4.91
CA ALA A 141 -3.48 -3.76 -5.06
C ALA A 141 -2.13 -3.35 -4.46
N LEU A 142 -1.68 -2.12 -4.72
CA LEU A 142 -0.44 -1.57 -4.14
C LEU A 142 -0.47 -1.67 -2.62
N GLU A 143 -1.61 -1.35 -2.04
CA GLU A 143 -1.72 -1.14 -0.60
C GLU A 143 -2.14 -2.41 0.13
N ALA A 144 -2.83 -3.32 -0.54
CA ALA A 144 -2.94 -4.68 -0.05
C ALA A 144 -1.55 -5.36 0.05
N ARG A 145 -0.61 -5.07 -0.89
CA ARG A 145 0.78 -5.52 -0.76
C ARG A 145 1.45 -4.87 0.45
N GLY A 146 1.32 -3.55 0.64
CA GLY A 146 1.86 -2.85 1.80
C GLY A 146 1.38 -3.42 3.13
N MET A 147 0.06 -3.60 3.27
CA MET A 147 -0.56 -4.21 4.45
C MET A 147 -0.07 -5.64 4.70
N HIS A 148 0.07 -6.45 3.64
CA HIS A 148 0.59 -7.81 3.76
C HIS A 148 2.07 -7.86 4.16
N THR A 149 2.90 -6.97 3.60
CA THR A 149 4.31 -6.83 3.97
C THR A 149 4.46 -6.44 5.44
N LEU A 150 3.66 -5.47 5.91
CA LEU A 150 3.64 -5.07 7.32
C LEU A 150 3.17 -6.20 8.23
N GLN A 151 2.10 -6.90 7.87
CA GLN A 151 1.59 -8.05 8.60
C GLN A 151 2.66 -9.14 8.73
N SER A 152 3.40 -9.40 7.64
CA SER A 152 4.41 -10.46 7.56
C SER A 152 5.75 -10.10 8.21
N TYR A 153 5.90 -8.86 8.70
CA TYR A 153 7.15 -8.38 9.28
C TYR A 153 7.66 -9.28 10.41
N GLN A 154 8.87 -9.81 10.24
CA GLN A 154 9.55 -10.74 11.16
C GLN A 154 8.74 -11.99 11.56
N GLN A 155 7.71 -12.35 10.79
CA GLN A 155 7.05 -13.65 10.96
C GLN A 155 7.94 -14.77 10.43
N ASP A 156 7.86 -15.94 11.07
CA ASP A 156 8.58 -17.12 10.61
C ASP A 156 8.11 -17.49 9.20
N ARG A 157 9.04 -17.60 8.24
CA ARG A 157 8.77 -18.00 6.85
C ARG A 157 8.06 -19.36 6.75
N SER A 158 8.08 -20.16 7.82
CA SER A 158 7.35 -21.42 7.89
C SER A 158 5.83 -21.26 8.03
N ARG A 159 5.34 -20.07 8.43
CA ARG A 159 3.92 -19.76 8.59
C ARG A 159 3.44 -18.95 7.38
N SER A 160 2.55 -19.51 6.58
CA SER A 160 1.92 -18.74 5.49
C SER A 160 1.15 -17.56 6.10
N THR A 161 1.50 -16.35 5.68
CA THR A 161 0.84 -15.10 6.06
C THR A 161 -0.32 -14.75 5.12
N TYR A 162 -0.64 -15.63 4.17
CA TYR A 162 -1.81 -15.53 3.30
C TYR A 162 -3.04 -16.04 4.03
N ASP A 163 -3.68 -15.16 4.80
CA ASP A 163 -4.90 -15.47 5.56
C ASP A 163 -6.20 -15.30 4.74
N ASN A 164 -6.07 -15.03 3.43
CA ASN A 164 -7.17 -14.72 2.51
C ASN A 164 -8.13 -13.64 3.05
N SER A 165 -7.63 -12.78 3.93
CA SER A 165 -8.37 -11.66 4.49
C SER A 165 -8.01 -10.37 3.77
N ALA A 166 -8.99 -9.47 3.74
CA ALA A 166 -8.89 -8.23 2.99
C ALA A 166 -8.80 -7.08 3.98
N TYR A 167 -7.65 -6.41 4.05
CA TYR A 167 -7.38 -5.32 5.00
C TYR A 167 -7.32 -3.94 4.33
N THR A 168 -7.50 -3.91 3.02
CA THR A 168 -7.55 -2.72 2.19
C THR A 168 -8.96 -2.55 1.65
N LEU A 169 -9.50 -1.34 1.78
CA LEU A 169 -10.84 -0.98 1.35
C LEU A 169 -10.78 0.19 0.38
N MET A 170 -11.53 0.08 -0.71
CA MET A 170 -11.63 1.12 -1.73
C MET A 170 -13.07 1.56 -1.82
N SER A 171 -13.30 2.86 -1.87
CA SER A 171 -14.60 3.44 -2.16
C SER A 171 -14.54 4.23 -3.46
N ILE A 172 -15.66 4.26 -4.17
CA ILE A 172 -15.82 5.08 -5.37
C ILE A 172 -17.08 5.90 -5.18
N TYR A 173 -16.98 7.21 -5.32
CA TYR A 173 -18.13 8.08 -5.42
C TYR A 173 -18.29 8.59 -6.85
N HIS A 174 -19.44 8.32 -7.45
CA HIS A 174 -19.75 8.73 -8.81
C HIS A 174 -21.25 9.04 -8.95
N GLY A 175 -21.57 10.29 -9.32
CA GLY A 175 -22.94 10.74 -9.61
C GLY A 175 -23.96 10.34 -8.55
N GLY A 176 -23.75 10.75 -7.30
CA GLY A 176 -24.65 10.40 -6.18
C GLY A 176 -24.59 8.96 -5.70
N THR A 177 -23.73 8.10 -6.26
CA THR A 177 -23.61 6.68 -5.89
C THR A 177 -22.28 6.40 -5.21
N LEU A 178 -22.33 5.76 -4.04
CA LEU A 178 -21.17 5.23 -3.35
C LEU A 178 -21.05 3.72 -3.58
N LYS A 179 -19.88 3.27 -4.02
CA LYS A 179 -19.52 1.85 -4.10
C LYS A 179 -18.38 1.56 -3.14
N LEU A 180 -18.42 0.41 -2.49
CA LEU A 180 -17.36 -0.03 -1.60
C LEU A 180 -16.84 -1.40 -2.06
N TYR A 181 -15.53 -1.53 -2.06
CA TYR A 181 -14.76 -2.69 -2.47
C TYR A 181 -13.74 -3.05 -1.40
N THR A 182 -13.23 -4.27 -1.48
CA THR A 182 -12.10 -4.72 -0.68
C THR A 182 -11.11 -5.46 -1.56
N THR A 183 -9.82 -5.31 -1.26
CA THR A 183 -8.76 -5.98 -2.01
C THR A 183 -8.00 -6.91 -1.08
N HIS A 184 -7.78 -8.14 -1.54
CA HIS A 184 -6.99 -9.15 -0.85
C HIS A 184 -5.99 -9.81 -1.79
N LEU A 185 -4.96 -10.40 -1.21
CA LEU A 185 -3.93 -11.15 -1.92
C LEU A 185 -4.28 -12.64 -1.89
N THR A 186 -3.92 -13.33 -2.97
CA THR A 186 -3.85 -14.79 -3.00
C THR A 186 -2.41 -15.25 -2.98
N GLU A 187 -2.20 -16.45 -2.43
CA GLU A 187 -0.89 -17.09 -2.41
C GLU A 187 -0.42 -17.36 -3.85
N PRO A 188 0.85 -17.08 -4.19
CA PRO A 188 1.37 -17.35 -5.52
C PRO A 188 1.34 -18.84 -5.89
N GLU A 189 1.03 -19.15 -7.14
CA GLU A 189 1.01 -20.52 -7.67
C GLU A 189 2.43 -21.08 -7.96
N GLY A 190 3.28 -21.13 -6.92
CA GLY A 190 4.59 -21.77 -6.97
C GLY A 190 5.79 -20.82 -6.98
N PRO A 191 7.02 -21.37 -6.99
CA PRO A 191 8.24 -20.58 -6.84
C PRO A 191 8.43 -19.58 -7.98
N GLY A 192 8.60 -18.30 -7.63
CA GLY A 192 8.85 -17.22 -8.60
C GLY A 192 7.59 -16.58 -9.19
N HIS A 193 6.40 -17.03 -8.81
CA HIS A 193 5.14 -16.37 -9.17
C HIS A 193 4.87 -15.17 -8.23
N CYS A 194 4.27 -14.12 -8.77
CA CYS A 194 3.78 -12.99 -7.98
C CYS A 194 2.41 -13.32 -7.37
N PRO A 195 2.06 -12.72 -6.21
CA PRO A 195 0.70 -12.85 -5.68
C PRO A 195 -0.31 -12.18 -6.62
N GLU A 196 -1.52 -12.71 -6.67
CA GLU A 196 -2.62 -12.05 -7.38
C GLU A 196 -3.38 -11.13 -6.42
N TYR A 197 -3.95 -10.07 -6.97
CA TYR A 197 -4.73 -9.08 -6.23
C TYR A 197 -6.18 -9.14 -6.68
N ILE A 198 -7.09 -9.48 -5.77
CA ILE A 198 -8.50 -9.65 -6.08
C ILE A 198 -9.29 -8.55 -5.39
N MET A 199 -9.85 -7.65 -6.20
CA MET A 199 -10.80 -6.64 -5.75
C MET A 199 -12.23 -7.17 -5.83
N THR A 200 -12.91 -7.22 -4.68
CA THR A 200 -14.29 -7.71 -4.54
C THR A 200 -15.20 -6.56 -4.14
N GLN A 201 -16.33 -6.39 -4.83
CA GLN A 201 -17.34 -5.41 -4.43
C GLN A 201 -18.08 -5.88 -3.17
N LEU A 202 -18.11 -5.03 -2.15
CA LEU A 202 -18.83 -5.28 -0.91
C LEU A 202 -20.30 -4.88 -1.03
N ASN A 203 -20.57 -3.66 -1.49
CA ASN A 203 -21.94 -3.15 -1.67
C ASN A 203 -21.97 -1.85 -2.50
N THR A 204 -23.17 -1.32 -2.73
CA THR A 204 -23.43 -0.05 -3.42
C THR A 204 -24.64 0.66 -2.80
N TRP A 205 -24.56 1.99 -2.66
CA TRP A 205 -25.63 2.82 -2.13
C TRP A 205 -25.88 4.02 -3.05
N GLY A 206 -27.13 4.22 -3.47
CA GLY A 206 -27.57 5.47 -4.08
C GLY A 206 -27.87 6.48 -2.98
N MET A 207 -27.09 7.55 -2.88
CA MET A 207 -27.09 8.43 -1.71
C MET A 207 -27.95 9.69 -1.89
N THR A 208 -28.45 9.98 -3.09
CA THR A 208 -29.19 11.22 -3.39
C THR A 208 -30.71 11.08 -3.36
N GLY A 209 -31.22 9.85 -3.22
CA GLY A 209 -32.65 9.55 -3.33
C GLY A 209 -33.46 9.99 -2.12
N ASN A 210 -33.00 9.67 -0.90
CA ASN A 210 -33.64 10.07 0.35
C ASN A 210 -32.67 9.99 1.53
N LEU A 211 -33.07 10.60 2.65
CA LEU A 211 -32.30 10.65 3.89
C LEU A 211 -31.86 9.27 4.40
N GLU A 212 -32.72 8.26 4.32
CA GLU A 212 -32.41 6.90 4.80
C GLU A 212 -31.27 6.27 3.99
N THR A 213 -31.34 6.33 2.67
CA THR A 213 -30.31 5.79 1.78
C THR A 213 -28.97 6.52 1.91
N PHE A 214 -29.02 7.85 2.11
CA PHE A 214 -27.84 8.65 2.45
C PHE A 214 -27.21 8.19 3.76
N GLN A 215 -28.02 8.04 4.81
CA GLN A 215 -27.54 7.58 6.12
C GLN A 215 -26.90 6.19 6.03
N GLN A 216 -27.49 5.26 5.28
CA GLN A 216 -26.93 3.92 5.08
C GLN A 216 -25.55 3.97 4.40
N GLY A 217 -25.42 4.73 3.30
CA GLY A 217 -24.16 4.88 2.58
C GLY A 217 -23.09 5.57 3.43
N ALA A 218 -23.44 6.66 4.11
CA ALA A 218 -22.52 7.39 4.99
C ALA A 218 -22.09 6.53 6.21
N CYS A 219 -23.01 5.74 6.78
CA CYS A 219 -22.67 4.79 7.86
C CYS A 219 -21.64 3.77 7.37
N ALA A 220 -21.91 3.15 6.23
CA ALA A 220 -21.03 2.13 5.68
C ALA A 220 -19.65 2.69 5.35
N TYR A 221 -19.58 3.88 4.75
CA TYR A 221 -18.32 4.58 4.47
C TYR A 221 -17.48 4.80 5.73
N ARG A 222 -18.09 5.42 6.75
CA ARG A 222 -17.37 5.78 7.98
C ARG A 222 -16.98 4.55 8.81
N ASN A 223 -17.85 3.54 8.87
CA ASN A 223 -17.52 2.27 9.54
C ASN A 223 -16.39 1.53 8.82
N ALA A 224 -16.42 1.48 7.50
CA ALA A 224 -15.37 0.89 6.69
C ALA A 224 -14.02 1.58 6.93
N ARG A 225 -14.00 2.92 6.94
CA ARG A 225 -12.83 3.73 7.28
C ARG A 225 -12.28 3.40 8.66
N ASP A 226 -13.14 3.41 9.68
CA ASP A 226 -12.71 3.16 11.06
C ASP A 226 -12.21 1.72 11.25
N TRP A 227 -12.86 0.75 10.62
CA TRP A 227 -12.44 -0.66 10.64
C TRP A 227 -11.08 -0.85 9.96
N ALA A 228 -10.86 -0.20 8.82
CA ALA A 228 -9.57 -0.22 8.13
C ALA A 228 -8.47 0.36 9.03
N LYS A 229 -8.73 1.50 9.68
CA LYS A 229 -7.82 2.10 10.67
C LYS A 229 -7.52 1.13 11.81
N GLU A 230 -8.53 0.49 12.40
CA GLU A 230 -8.34 -0.47 13.49
C GLU A 230 -7.39 -1.60 13.08
N LYS A 231 -7.56 -2.16 11.87
CA LYS A 231 -6.70 -3.24 11.37
C LYS A 231 -5.28 -2.81 11.07
N ARG A 232 -5.11 -1.63 10.49
CA ARG A 232 -3.79 -1.03 10.28
C ARG A 232 -3.07 -0.78 11.61
N ASP A 233 -3.75 -0.15 12.57
CA ASP A 233 -3.19 0.16 13.88
C ASP A 233 -2.86 -1.12 14.68
N GLU A 234 -3.61 -2.20 14.48
CA GLU A 234 -3.29 -3.55 14.99
C GLU A 234 -1.97 -4.07 14.42
N PHE A 235 -1.79 -4.03 13.10
CA PHE A 235 -0.57 -4.51 12.44
C PHE A 235 0.66 -3.66 12.80
N ILE A 236 0.53 -2.34 12.84
CA ILE A 236 1.62 -1.44 13.28
C ILE A 236 2.07 -1.80 14.70
N ARG A 237 1.11 -1.96 15.63
CA ARG A 237 1.41 -2.33 17.02
C ARG A 237 2.09 -3.69 17.11
N THR A 238 1.58 -4.70 16.39
CA THR A 238 2.18 -6.04 16.37
C THR A 238 3.59 -6.02 15.79
N ALA A 239 3.84 -5.25 14.72
CA ALA A 239 5.17 -5.11 14.13
C ALA A 239 6.16 -4.47 15.13
N ASN A 240 5.77 -3.38 15.80
CA ASN A 240 6.58 -2.73 16.82
C ASN A 240 6.91 -3.67 18.01
N GLU A 241 5.91 -4.39 18.51
CA GLU A 241 6.10 -5.35 19.61
C GLU A 241 7.05 -6.50 19.21
N THR A 242 6.92 -7.00 17.97
CA THR A 242 7.77 -8.07 17.45
C THR A 242 9.21 -7.59 17.30
N HIS A 243 9.39 -6.39 16.74
CA HIS A 243 10.70 -5.76 16.59
C HIS A 243 11.40 -5.55 17.93
N SER A 244 10.69 -5.00 18.92
CA SER A 244 11.22 -4.76 20.27
C SER A 244 11.65 -6.06 20.96
N LYS A 245 10.89 -7.15 20.80
CA LYS A 245 11.25 -8.49 21.31
C LYS A 245 12.49 -9.03 20.62
N ALA A 246 12.59 -8.92 19.29
CA ALA A 246 13.75 -9.37 18.53
C ALA A 246 15.02 -8.62 18.92
N GLN A 247 14.96 -7.30 19.05
CA GLN A 247 16.08 -6.47 19.54
C GLN A 247 16.51 -6.88 20.96
N SER A 248 15.55 -7.10 21.86
CA SER A 248 15.84 -7.52 23.24
C SER A 248 16.56 -8.89 23.30
N GLN A 249 16.12 -9.84 22.46
CA GLN A 249 16.76 -11.16 22.36
C GLN A 249 18.19 -11.05 21.81
N LEU A 250 18.40 -10.21 20.79
CA LEU A 250 19.73 -9.96 20.24
C LEU A 250 20.68 -9.40 21.31
N LEU A 251 20.25 -8.38 22.06
CA LEU A 251 21.05 -7.78 23.14
C LEU A 251 21.41 -8.80 24.24
N HIS A 252 20.47 -9.69 24.58
CA HIS A 252 20.71 -10.76 25.55
C HIS A 252 21.74 -11.78 25.06
N LEU A 253 21.66 -12.22 23.79
CA LEU A 253 22.65 -13.12 23.18
C LEU A 253 24.04 -12.48 23.11
N THR A 254 24.12 -11.20 22.74
CA THR A 254 25.39 -10.47 22.70
C THR A 254 26.02 -10.36 24.10
N SER A 255 25.21 -10.08 25.12
CA SER A 255 25.69 -10.02 26.52
C SER A 255 26.19 -11.38 27.03
N GLN A 256 25.52 -12.47 26.67
CA GLN A 256 25.96 -13.84 27.01
C GLN A 256 27.26 -14.24 26.28
N SER A 257 27.43 -13.85 25.01
CA SER A 257 28.67 -14.12 24.27
C SER A 257 29.88 -13.34 24.80
N GLN A 258 29.66 -12.12 25.30
CA GLN A 258 30.71 -11.29 25.91
C GLN A 258 31.13 -11.84 27.28
N THR A 259 30.17 -12.22 28.13
CA THR A 259 30.46 -12.84 29.44
C THR A 259 31.10 -14.22 29.33
N ALA A 260 30.78 -15.01 28.29
CA ALA A 260 31.47 -16.27 28.01
C ALA A 260 32.91 -16.08 27.49
N SER A 261 33.19 -14.96 26.80
CA SER A 261 34.55 -14.63 26.32
C SER A 261 35.44 -14.05 27.42
N GLU A 262 34.86 -13.46 28.47
CA GLU A 262 35.58 -12.90 29.61
C GLU A 262 35.92 -13.95 30.70
N ALA A 263 35.24 -15.09 30.68
CA ALA A 263 35.54 -16.25 31.54
C ALA A 263 36.52 -17.23 30.85
N ALA A 264 37.69 -16.73 30.42
CA ALA A 264 38.80 -17.62 30.08
C ALA A 264 39.41 -18.19 31.38
N PRO A 265 39.49 -19.51 31.58
CA PRO A 265 40.28 -20.05 32.67
C PRO A 265 41.76 -19.74 32.37
N THR A 266 42.50 -19.26 33.37
CA THR A 266 43.96 -19.18 33.31
C THR A 266 44.51 -20.60 33.10
N VAL A 267 44.87 -20.92 31.85
CA VAL A 267 45.56 -22.17 31.52
C VAL A 267 47.04 -21.97 31.79
N ASN A 268 47.53 -22.75 32.74
CA ASN A 268 48.94 -22.88 33.10
C ASN A 268 49.69 -23.61 31.97
N ASP A 269 50.87 -23.12 31.62
CA ASP A 269 51.75 -23.64 30.58
C ASP A 269 52.13 -25.13 30.80
N SER A 270 51.92 -25.97 29.79
CA SER A 270 52.88 -27.04 29.40
C SER A 270 52.46 -27.78 28.10
N ASP A 271 53.26 -27.51 27.07
CA ASP A 271 53.74 -28.32 25.94
C ASP A 271 52.93 -29.45 25.21
N VAL A 272 52.91 -29.27 23.87
CA VAL A 272 53.05 -30.23 22.75
C VAL A 272 51.84 -31.02 22.20
N SER A 273 51.38 -30.52 21.04
CA SER A 273 51.14 -31.17 19.71
C SER A 273 50.14 -32.33 19.55
N MET A 274 49.06 -32.08 18.77
CA MET A 274 48.90 -32.58 17.39
C MET A 274 47.52 -32.19 16.80
N LEU A 275 47.60 -31.63 15.59
CA LEU A 275 46.64 -31.46 14.50
C LEU A 275 45.29 -32.22 14.57
N SER A 276 44.18 -31.48 14.41
CA SER A 276 43.16 -31.83 13.40
C SER A 276 42.31 -30.61 13.03
N GLU A 277 42.44 -30.19 11.79
CA GLU A 277 41.65 -29.19 11.08
C GLU A 277 40.19 -29.64 10.92
N TYR A 278 39.24 -28.74 11.15
CA TYR A 278 38.04 -28.64 10.31
C TYR A 278 37.62 -27.18 10.18
N SER A 279 37.92 -26.64 9.00
CA SER A 279 37.38 -25.41 8.44
C SER A 279 35.91 -25.62 8.04
N ASN A 280 35.07 -24.62 8.27
CA ASN A 280 34.30 -23.99 7.20
C ASN A 280 33.56 -22.75 7.72
N ALA A 281 34.27 -21.62 7.69
CA ALA A 281 33.65 -20.32 7.53
C ALA A 281 34.08 -19.81 6.15
N GLN A 282 33.14 -19.72 5.21
CA GLN A 282 33.34 -18.99 3.97
C GLN A 282 32.11 -18.10 3.74
N TRP A 283 32.27 -16.84 4.14
CA TRP A 283 31.47 -15.73 3.61
C TRP A 283 32.18 -15.23 2.36
N SER A 284 31.44 -15.03 1.29
CA SER A 284 31.90 -14.31 0.11
C SER A 284 30.78 -13.43 -0.43
N PHE A 285 30.89 -12.13 -0.13
CA PHE A 285 30.34 -11.05 -0.93
C PHE A 285 31.38 -10.71 -2.00
N ALA A 286 31.06 -10.94 -3.28
CA ALA A 286 31.56 -10.15 -4.40
C ALA A 286 30.80 -10.57 -5.67
N ALA A 287 30.13 -9.62 -6.30
CA ALA A 287 29.82 -9.67 -7.71
C ALA A 287 31.13 -9.42 -8.49
N THR A 288 31.43 -10.27 -9.47
CA THR A 288 32.44 -10.01 -10.49
C THR A 288 31.76 -10.01 -11.84
N THR A 289 31.61 -8.81 -12.39
CA THR A 289 31.79 -8.50 -13.81
C THR A 289 33.02 -9.25 -14.34
N GLU A 290 32.97 -9.80 -15.55
CA GLU A 290 33.98 -9.56 -16.59
C GLU A 290 33.43 -9.94 -17.97
N GLU A 291 33.72 -9.04 -18.92
CA GLU A 291 33.61 -9.16 -20.36
C GLU A 291 34.73 -10.05 -20.93
N GLY A 292 34.64 -10.39 -22.22
CA GLY A 292 35.75 -10.89 -23.06
C GLY A 292 35.33 -12.07 -23.95
N GLU A 293 34.81 -11.84 -25.18
CA GLU A 293 35.57 -11.78 -26.45
C GLU A 293 36.11 -13.16 -26.90
N GLU A 294 36.06 -13.67 -28.14
CA GLU A 294 35.62 -13.29 -29.49
C GLU A 294 35.71 -14.58 -30.36
N GLU A 295 34.89 -14.75 -31.41
CA GLU A 295 35.40 -15.22 -32.72
C GLU A 295 34.40 -14.98 -33.88
N ILE A 296 34.57 -13.83 -34.54
CA ILE A 296 34.78 -13.61 -35.98
C ILE A 296 34.11 -14.58 -36.98
N LEU A 297 33.25 -14.04 -37.87
CA LEU A 297 33.44 -14.05 -39.33
C LEU A 297 32.40 -13.17 -40.10
N ASN A 298 32.87 -11.97 -40.49
CA ASN A 298 32.77 -11.34 -41.83
C ASN A 298 31.45 -11.41 -42.65
N ARG A 299 30.88 -10.26 -43.05
CA ARG A 299 31.30 -9.39 -44.18
C ARG A 299 30.17 -8.44 -44.66
N ASN A 300 30.53 -7.18 -44.89
CA ASN A 300 30.00 -6.24 -45.93
C ASN A 300 28.58 -5.64 -45.73
N SER A 301 28.26 -4.36 -45.90
CA SER A 301 28.98 -3.13 -46.28
C SER A 301 28.08 -1.91 -45.94
N LYS A 302 28.68 -0.77 -45.55
CA LYS A 302 27.97 0.52 -45.41
C LYS A 302 27.96 1.31 -46.74
N LYS A 303 26.77 1.87 -47.04
CA LYS A 303 26.46 3.18 -47.67
C LYS A 303 26.73 3.37 -49.18
N PRO A 304 25.98 4.25 -49.91
CA PRO A 304 25.57 5.59 -49.47
C PRO A 304 24.14 6.09 -49.79
N ARG A 305 23.79 7.20 -49.13
CA ARG A 305 22.75 8.17 -49.52
C ARG A 305 23.13 8.78 -50.88
N VAL A 306 22.17 8.86 -51.79
CA VAL A 306 22.22 9.76 -52.95
C VAL A 306 21.09 10.77 -52.80
N SER A 307 21.48 12.04 -52.85
CA SER A 307 20.64 13.21 -53.04
C SER A 307 20.24 13.35 -54.51
N SER A 308 19.00 13.73 -54.80
CA SER A 308 18.65 14.39 -56.06
C SER A 308 17.58 15.44 -55.82
N ILE A 309 18.03 16.69 -55.94
CA ILE A 309 17.22 17.88 -56.24
C ILE A 309 16.67 17.72 -57.66
N GLY A 310 15.42 18.14 -57.87
CA GLY A 310 14.83 18.32 -59.20
C GLY A 310 13.58 19.20 -59.11
N GLN A 311 13.77 20.51 -59.33
CA GLN A 311 12.72 21.48 -59.65
C GLN A 311 12.03 21.11 -60.96
N GLY A 312 10.75 21.49 -61.09
CA GLY A 312 10.03 21.46 -62.37
C GLY A 312 8.61 21.98 -62.22
N GLU A 313 8.45 23.29 -62.41
CA GLU A 313 7.17 23.99 -62.65
C GLU A 313 6.46 23.44 -63.90
N GLY A 314 5.13 23.60 -63.98
CA GLY A 314 4.45 23.56 -65.28
C GLY A 314 2.94 23.32 -65.26
N SER A 315 2.20 24.45 -65.23
CA SER A 315 0.80 24.67 -65.64
C SER A 315 -0.33 24.15 -64.74
#